data_AF-A0A162A501-F1
#
_entry.id   AF-A0A162A501-F1
#
_cell.length_a   1.000
_cell.length_b   1.000
_cell.length_c   1.000
_cell.angle_alpha   90.00
_cell.angle_beta   90.00
_cell.angle_gamma   90.00
#
_symmetry.space_group_name_H-M   'P 1'
#
loop_
_entity.id
_entity.type
_entity.pdbx_description
1 polymer ?
#
loop_
_entity_poly.entity_id
_entity_poly.type
_entity_poly.pdbx_seq_one_letter_code
_entity_poly.pdbx_strand_id
1 'polypeptide(L)' 'PLPATAPNMSWAYQELAKLGGWKDTKRTGRASVKVLWQGYDLAKSLESDL' A
#
# COMPACT_ATOMS: atom_id res chain seq x y z
N PRO A 1 3.48 5.96 11.39
CA PRO A 1 4.35 5.35 12.44
C PRO A 1 4.56 3.87 12.09
N LEU A 2 5.78 3.36 12.23
CA LEU A 2 6.06 1.95 11.97
C LEU A 2 5.35 1.08 13.02
N PRO A 3 4.76 -0.05 12.64
CA PRO A 3 4.09 -0.94 13.59
C PRO A 3 5.12 -1.56 14.54
N ALA A 4 4.75 -1.68 15.83
CA ALA A 4 5.61 -2.26 16.86
C ALA A 4 5.76 -3.78 16.74
N THR A 5 4.78 -4.45 16.11
CA THR A 5 4.78 -5.87 15.79
C THR A 5 4.85 -6.07 14.29
N ALA A 6 5.41 -7.20 13.87
CA ALA A 6 5.46 -7.58 12.46
C ALA A 6 4.03 -7.53 11.86
N PRO A 7 3.81 -6.73 10.81
CA PRO A 7 2.48 -6.58 10.23
C PRO A 7 2.05 -7.84 9.50
N ASN A 8 0.73 -8.01 9.37
CA ASN A 8 0.16 -9.10 8.60
C ASN A 8 -0.03 -8.73 7.12
N MET A 9 -0.42 -9.70 6.30
CA MET A 9 -0.60 -9.49 4.86
C MET A 9 -1.72 -8.50 4.52
N SER A 10 -2.75 -8.38 5.37
CA SER A 10 -3.80 -7.38 5.20
C SER A 10 -3.27 -5.96 5.40
N TRP A 11 -2.35 -5.76 6.33
CA TRP A 11 -1.67 -4.47 6.51
C TRP A 11 -0.84 -4.13 5.27
N ALA A 12 -0.04 -5.06 4.77
CA ALA A 12 0.77 -4.84 3.57
C ALA A 12 -0.09 -4.45 2.35
N TYR A 13 -1.21 -5.14 2.15
CA TYR A 13 -2.19 -4.81 1.11
C TYR A 13 -2.73 -3.38 1.25
N GLN A 14 -3.15 -3.00 2.46
CA GLN A 14 -3.74 -1.68 2.70
C GLN A 14 -2.73 -0.56 2.54
N GLU A 15 -1.50 -0.73 3.05
CA GLU A 15 -0.47 0.29 2.93
C GLU A 15 0.01 0.46 1.49
N LEU A 16 0.20 -0.63 0.74
CA LEU A 16 0.50 -0.55 -0.70
C LEU A 16 -0.62 0.15 -1.47
N ALA A 17 -1.88 -0.18 -1.17
CA ALA A 17 -3.01 0.49 -1.82
C ALA A 17 -3.05 2.00 -1.51
N LYS A 18 -2.78 2.40 -0.26
CA LYS A 18 -2.70 3.82 0.14
C LYS A 18 -1.56 4.55 -0.56
N LEU A 19 -0.38 3.92 -0.69
CA LEU A 19 0.75 4.46 -1.44
C LEU A 19 0.37 4.71 -2.92
N GLY A 20 -0.42 3.81 -3.52
CA GLY A 20 -0.99 4.00 -4.85
C GLY A 20 -2.18 4.96 -4.91
N GLY A 21 -2.51 5.67 -3.82
CA GLY A 21 -3.55 6.70 -3.77
C GLY A 21 -4.98 6.19 -3.49
N TRP A 22 -5.16 4.94 -3.08
CA TRP A 22 -6.48 4.40 -2.74
C TRP A 22 -6.99 4.94 -1.40
N LYS A 23 -8.24 5.42 -1.38
CA LYS A 23 -8.90 6.01 -0.21
C LYS A 23 -10.09 5.21 0.31
N ASP A 24 -10.41 4.08 -0.33
CA ASP A 24 -11.60 3.25 -0.08
C ASP A 24 -12.92 4.05 0.08
N THR A 25 -13.19 4.99 -0.83
CA THR A 25 -14.38 5.87 -0.74
C THR A 25 -15.71 5.11 -0.78
N LYS A 26 -15.72 3.92 -1.39
CA LYS A 26 -16.89 3.03 -1.45
C LYS A 26 -16.94 2.01 -0.30
N ARG A 27 -15.98 2.03 0.63
CA ARG A 27 -15.90 1.14 1.80
C ARG A 27 -16.01 -0.34 1.47
N THR A 28 -15.35 -0.75 0.40
CA THR A 28 -15.38 -2.14 -0.08
C THR A 28 -14.20 -2.95 0.43
N GLY A 29 -13.18 -2.30 0.98
CA GLY A 29 -11.92 -2.95 1.34
C GLY A 29 -11.11 -3.45 0.14
N ARG A 30 -11.51 -3.11 -1.10
CA ARG A 30 -10.94 -3.65 -2.34
C ARG A 30 -10.33 -2.56 -3.23
N ALA A 31 -9.00 -2.49 -3.23
CA ALA A 31 -8.21 -1.76 -4.21
C ALA A 31 -8.09 -2.56 -5.53
N SER A 32 -7.99 -1.84 -6.65
CA SER A 32 -7.72 -2.45 -7.95
C SER A 32 -6.25 -2.83 -8.08
N VAL A 33 -5.95 -3.84 -8.91
CA VAL A 33 -4.57 -4.28 -9.19
C VAL A 33 -3.70 -3.14 -9.71
N LYS A 34 -4.26 -2.21 -10.49
CA LYS A 34 -3.55 -1.01 -10.96
C LYS A 34 -3.02 -0.16 -9.81
N VAL A 35 -3.85 0.08 -8.80
CA VAL A 35 -3.45 0.91 -7.65
C VAL A 35 -2.39 0.21 -6.81
N LEU A 36 -2.50 -1.12 -6.65
CA LEU A 36 -1.46 -1.90 -5.96
C LEU A 36 -0.10 -1.81 -6.69
N TRP A 37 -0.10 -1.90 -8.02
CA TRP A 37 1.12 -1.73 -8.82
C TRP A 37 1.73 -0.34 -8.67
N GLN A 38 0.90 0.71 -8.71
CA GLN A 38 1.38 2.09 -8.50
C GLN A 38 2.01 2.27 -7.11
N GLY A 39 1.40 1.68 -6.08
CA GLY A 39 1.96 1.70 -4.73
C GLY A 39 3.27 0.92 -4.62
N TYR A 40 3.37 -0.22 -5.30
CA TYR A 40 4.59 -1.02 -5.35
C TYR A 40 5.73 -0.30 -6.07
N ASP A 41 5.48 0.30 -7.24
CA ASP A 41 6.49 1.05 -8.00
C ASP A 41 7.01 2.24 -7.17
N LEU A 42 6.13 2.96 -6.47
CA LEU A 42 6.53 4.03 -5.58
C LEU A 42 7.38 3.51 -4.41
N ALA A 43 6.96 2.43 -3.75
CA ALA A 43 7.72 1.83 -2.66
C ALA A 43 9.13 1.41 -3.10
N LYS A 44 9.24 0.82 -4.29
CA LYS A 44 10.52 0.42 -4.89
C LYS A 44 11.41 1.61 -5.26
N SER A 45 10.82 2.71 -5.74
CA SER A 45 11.56 3.95 -6.00
C SER A 45 12.18 4.49 -4.72
N LEU A 46 11.38 4.56 -3.64
CA LEU A 46 11.85 5.06 -2.34
C LEU A 46 12.96 4.20 -1.73
N GLU A 47 12.94 2.89 -1.96
CA GLU A 47 14.03 1.99 -1.57
C GLU A 47 15.32 2.25 -2.35
N SER A 48 15.20 2.62 -3.63
CA SER A 48 16.35 2.91 -4.50
C SER A 48 16.99 4.28 -4.21
N ASP A 49 16.25 5.17 -3.55
CA ASP A 49 16.70 6.52 -3.18
C ASP A 49 17.41 6.56 -1.81
N LEU A 50 17.57 5.42 -1.14
CA LEU A 50 18.29 5.23 0.14
C LEU A 50 19.75 4.78 -0.08
#